data_AF-A0A7J7QPL4-F1
#
_entry.id   AF-A0A7J7QPL4-F1
#
_cell.length_a   1.000
_cell.length_b   1.000
_cell.length_c   1.000
_cell.angle_alpha   90.00
_cell.angle_beta   90.00
_cell.angle_gamma   90.00
#
_symmetry.space_group_name_H-M   'P 1'
#
loop_
_entity.id
_entity.type
_entity.pdbx_description
1 polymer ?
#
loop_
_entity_poly.entity_id
_entity_poly.type
_entity_poly.pdbx_seq_one_letter_code
_entity_poly.pdbx_strand_id
1 'polypeptide(L)'
;MAQFNSLTQRGPSLTAPKTVGAVVRQARDAFRRYRQDTAAARQQQQQQQQKQQAPSPEQPSMQSLQAGTRLTLQLPLPVASAAPPGVALMDQSFMLFDEGDWPGGIVQRFRALRPLVEGVLEGYDPQFLGMLESPADGFGCWALPDATLAGIGTNATFASFAKLCEGGYGSRPLEAGHSMVAINPDWTGPADIGQFWERKLKQSAEQLLAPEQWHVLYSCGMLRTSRGKAFGLLVGSYGLGWHLWPAASEDSSSVRAGSCLLWSRDKPEQSRVVETLNKAAAAAA
;
A
#
# COMPACT_ATOMS: atom_id res chain seq x y z
N MET A 1 -13.07 6.53 -41.11
CA MET A 1 -13.64 5.86 -39.93
C MET A 1 -12.65 4.80 -39.46
N ALA A 2 -11.78 5.14 -38.49
CA ALA A 2 -10.82 4.19 -37.94
C ALA A 2 -11.51 3.38 -36.85
N GLN A 3 -11.62 2.06 -37.05
CA GLN A 3 -12.12 1.13 -36.05
C GLN A 3 -11.09 1.05 -34.91
N PHE A 4 -11.48 1.56 -33.74
CA PHE A 4 -10.77 1.34 -32.49
C PHE A 4 -10.88 -0.13 -32.09
N ASN A 5 -9.97 -0.97 -32.58
CA ASN A 5 -9.69 -2.26 -31.96
C ASN A 5 -8.90 -2.03 -30.68
N SER A 6 -9.56 -1.53 -29.62
CA SER A 6 -9.02 -1.63 -28.27
C SER A 6 -9.17 -3.07 -27.81
N LEU A 7 -8.17 -3.89 -28.11
CA LEU A 7 -7.89 -5.09 -27.34
C LEU A 7 -7.55 -4.63 -25.91
N THR A 8 -8.58 -4.37 -25.10
CA THR A 8 -8.44 -4.31 -23.64
C THR A 8 -7.83 -5.62 -23.22
N GLN A 9 -6.54 -5.61 -22.87
CA GLN A 9 -5.93 -6.68 -22.10
C GLN A 9 -6.74 -6.78 -20.81
N ARG A 10 -7.70 -7.71 -20.78
CA ARG A 10 -8.49 -8.00 -19.58
C ARG A 10 -7.57 -8.78 -18.64
N GLY A 11 -6.80 -8.05 -17.85
CA GLY A 11 -6.16 -8.60 -16.67
C GLY A 11 -7.20 -9.10 -15.65
N PRO A 12 -6.74 -9.64 -14.52
CA PRO A 12 -7.62 -10.00 -13.41
C PRO A 12 -8.58 -8.84 -13.06
N SER A 13 -9.86 -9.14 -12.88
CA SER A 13 -10.88 -8.11 -12.73
C SER A 13 -10.87 -7.55 -11.30
N LEU A 14 -10.44 -6.30 -11.16
CA LEU A 14 -10.68 -5.48 -9.97
C LEU A 14 -11.83 -4.50 -10.28
N THR A 15 -12.72 -4.27 -9.33
CA THR A 15 -13.77 -3.26 -9.44
C THR A 15 -13.29 -1.95 -8.85
N ALA A 16 -13.56 -0.81 -9.49
CA ALA A 16 -13.24 0.51 -8.94
C ALA A 16 -13.90 0.69 -7.54
N PRO A 17 -13.12 0.82 -6.46
CA PRO A 17 -13.70 1.09 -5.15
C PRO A 17 -14.24 2.52 -5.07
N LYS A 18 -15.45 2.68 -4.54
CA LYS A 18 -16.12 3.99 -4.39
C LYS A 18 -16.18 4.53 -2.97
N THR A 19 -15.89 3.66 -2.00
CA THR A 19 -15.92 4.01 -0.57
C THR A 19 -14.66 3.51 0.10
N VAL A 20 -14.32 4.13 1.24
CA VAL A 20 -13.21 3.71 2.09
C VAL A 20 -13.34 2.25 2.50
N GLY A 21 -14.53 1.78 2.86
CA GLY A 21 -14.80 0.40 3.20
C GLY A 21 -14.61 -0.56 2.03
N ALA A 22 -14.92 -0.15 0.79
CA ALA A 22 -14.60 -0.95 -0.40
C ALA A 22 -13.09 -1.09 -0.59
N VAL A 23 -12.34 -0.01 -0.34
CA VAL A 23 -10.87 -0.04 -0.38
C VAL A 23 -10.30 -0.97 0.69
N VAL A 24 -10.77 -0.85 1.94
CA VAL A 24 -10.35 -1.71 3.06
C VAL A 24 -10.60 -3.19 2.75
N ARG A 25 -11.78 -3.52 2.18
CA ARG A 25 -12.09 -4.90 1.75
C ARG A 25 -11.12 -5.39 0.67
N GLN A 26 -10.84 -4.58 -0.35
CA GLN A 26 -9.90 -4.96 -1.41
C GLN A 26 -8.47 -5.12 -0.89
N ALA A 27 -8.02 -4.24 0.00
CA ALA A 27 -6.72 -4.33 0.66
C ALA A 27 -6.60 -5.59 1.53
N ARG A 28 -7.66 -5.94 2.28
CA ARG A 28 -7.74 -7.20 3.01
C ARG A 28 -7.66 -8.42 2.10
N ASP A 29 -8.35 -8.40 0.95
CA ASP A 29 -8.29 -9.50 0.00
C ASP A 29 -6.90 -9.62 -0.65
N ALA A 30 -6.20 -8.50 -0.89
CA ALA A 30 -4.81 -8.50 -1.33
C ALA A 30 -3.88 -9.09 -0.28
N PHE A 31 -4.06 -8.72 0.99
CA PHE A 31 -3.33 -9.29 2.12
C PHE A 31 -3.59 -10.79 2.28
N ARG A 32 -4.84 -11.24 2.12
CA ARG A 32 -5.19 -12.66 2.13
C ARG A 32 -4.48 -13.43 1.03
N ARG A 33 -4.52 -12.94 -0.22
CA ARG A 33 -3.81 -13.56 -1.35
C ARG A 33 -2.31 -13.67 -1.09
N TYR A 34 -1.69 -12.58 -0.65
CA TYR A 34 -0.27 -12.57 -0.29
C TYR A 34 0.07 -13.67 0.72
N ARG A 35 -0.67 -13.74 1.84
CA ARG A 35 -0.40 -14.75 2.88
C ARG A 35 -0.62 -16.18 2.38
N GLN A 36 -1.63 -16.41 1.53
CA GLN A 36 -1.89 -17.71 0.93
C GLN A 36 -0.72 -18.13 0.02
N ASP A 37 -0.23 -17.24 -0.83
CA ASP A 37 0.90 -17.50 -1.73
C ASP A 37 2.20 -17.74 -0.94
N THR A 38 2.46 -16.94 0.11
CA THR A 38 3.61 -17.14 0.99
C THR A 38 3.54 -18.48 1.74
N ALA A 39 2.37 -18.86 2.26
CA ALA A 39 2.18 -20.14 2.94
C ALA A 39 2.39 -21.32 1.97
N ALA A 40 1.84 -21.25 0.76
CA ALA A 40 2.03 -22.26 -0.28
C ALA A 40 3.50 -22.40 -0.69
N ALA A 41 4.22 -21.28 -0.87
CA ALA A 41 5.64 -21.29 -1.19
C ALA A 41 6.49 -21.96 -0.10
N ARG A 42 6.19 -21.69 1.18
CA ARG A 42 6.86 -22.34 2.32
C ARG A 42 6.62 -23.85 2.36
N GLN A 43 5.39 -24.28 2.13
CA GLN A 43 5.05 -25.71 2.07
C GLN A 43 5.78 -26.42 0.92
N GLN A 44 5.88 -25.80 -0.25
CA GLN A 44 6.61 -26.35 -1.38
C GLN A 44 8.11 -26.48 -1.09
N GLN A 45 8.73 -25.49 -0.43
CA GLN A 45 10.13 -25.55 -0.02
C GLN A 45 10.39 -26.67 0.99
N GLN A 46 9.52 -26.83 1.99
CA GLN A 46 9.63 -27.93 2.95
C GLN A 46 9.52 -29.30 2.28
N GLN A 47 8.60 -29.46 1.32
CA GLN A 47 8.47 -30.71 0.57
C GLN A 47 9.68 -31.00 -0.34
N GLN A 48 10.28 -29.97 -0.95
CA GLN A 48 11.50 -30.12 -1.75
C GLN A 48 12.71 -30.50 -0.88
N GLN A 49 12.85 -29.89 0.30
CA GLN A 49 13.90 -30.24 1.26
C GLN A 49 13.76 -31.68 1.79
N GLN A 50 12.53 -32.14 2.02
CA GLN A 50 12.27 -33.54 2.42
C GLN A 50 12.58 -34.54 1.29
N LYS A 51 12.32 -34.17 0.02
CA LYS A 51 12.63 -35.02 -1.14
C LYS A 51 14.12 -35.04 -1.51
N GLN A 52 14.90 -34.04 -1.10
CA GLN A 52 16.35 -33.94 -1.38
C GLN A 52 17.24 -34.53 -0.28
N GLN A 53 16.71 -35.38 0.62
CA GLN A 53 17.52 -36.18 1.56
C GLN A 53 18.28 -37.36 0.90
N ALA A 54 18.76 -37.18 -0.33
CA ALA A 54 19.80 -38.01 -0.92
C ALA A 54 21.01 -37.11 -1.20
N PRO A 55 22.23 -37.47 -0.77
CA PRO A 55 23.39 -36.58 -0.85
C PRO A 55 23.80 -36.46 -2.32
N SER A 56 23.67 -35.27 -2.89
CA SER A 56 24.38 -34.89 -4.11
C SER A 56 25.03 -33.54 -3.89
N PRO A 57 26.34 -33.43 -4.10
CA PRO A 57 27.07 -32.19 -3.90
C PRO A 57 26.81 -31.24 -5.08
N GLU A 58 26.77 -29.95 -4.76
CA GLU A 58 26.92 -28.82 -5.69
C GLU A 58 25.74 -28.54 -6.64
N GLN A 59 24.72 -27.82 -6.15
CA GLN A 59 24.01 -26.82 -6.95
C GLN A 59 23.68 -25.57 -6.13
N PRO A 60 23.62 -24.37 -6.77
CA PRO A 60 23.71 -23.09 -6.09
C PRO A 60 22.45 -22.78 -5.29
N SER A 61 22.66 -22.18 -4.13
CA SER A 61 21.66 -21.72 -3.18
C SER A 61 20.62 -20.77 -3.80
N MET A 62 19.35 -21.19 -3.87
CA MET A 62 18.21 -20.25 -3.92
C MET A 62 18.08 -19.58 -2.55
N GLN A 63 18.94 -18.60 -2.30
CA GLN A 63 19.11 -17.88 -1.03
C GLN A 63 18.31 -16.58 -0.96
N SER A 64 17.18 -16.45 -1.65
CA SER A 64 16.45 -15.16 -1.77
C SER A 64 15.25 -14.98 -0.82
N LEU A 65 15.11 -15.80 0.22
CA LEU A 65 14.12 -15.57 1.31
C LEU A 65 14.76 -15.27 2.67
N GLN A 66 16.07 -15.01 2.72
CA GLN A 66 16.78 -14.78 3.99
C GLN A 66 16.50 -13.40 4.63
N ALA A 67 15.87 -12.47 3.92
CA ALA A 67 15.35 -11.23 4.49
C ALA A 67 13.81 -11.27 4.45
N GLY A 68 13.17 -10.88 5.56
CA GLY A 68 11.71 -10.75 5.62
C GLY A 68 11.17 -9.88 4.48
N THR A 69 10.06 -10.30 3.86
CA THR A 69 9.44 -9.56 2.76
C THR A 69 8.90 -8.23 3.26
N ARG A 70 9.26 -7.13 2.59
CA ARG A 70 8.77 -5.79 2.94
C ARG A 70 7.71 -5.34 1.97
N LEU A 71 6.59 -4.85 2.52
CA LEU A 71 5.37 -4.56 1.79
C LEU A 71 4.87 -3.15 2.10
N THR A 72 4.37 -2.44 1.09
CA THR A 72 3.65 -1.17 1.28
C THR A 72 2.15 -1.35 1.05
N LEU A 73 1.36 -0.70 1.90
CA LEU A 73 -0.08 -0.69 1.83
C LEU A 73 -0.55 0.77 1.94
N GLN A 74 -1.15 1.33 0.88
CA GLN A 74 -1.66 2.70 0.88
C GLN A 74 -3.19 2.70 0.81
N LEU A 75 -3.80 3.23 1.87
CA LEU A 75 -5.23 3.44 2.04
C LEU A 75 -5.54 4.94 1.92
N PRO A 76 -6.64 5.32 1.26
CA PRO A 76 -7.06 6.71 1.26
C PRO A 76 -7.49 7.11 2.67
N LEU A 77 -6.85 8.15 3.22
CA LEU A 77 -7.23 8.69 4.51
C LEU A 77 -8.51 9.54 4.35
N PRO A 78 -9.62 9.18 5.00
CA PRO A 78 -10.86 9.95 4.94
C PRO A 78 -10.73 11.26 5.70
N VAL A 79 -10.97 12.39 5.03
CA VAL A 79 -10.92 13.71 5.68
C VAL A 79 -12.17 13.89 6.54
N ALA A 80 -12.01 13.92 7.87
CA ALA A 80 -13.14 13.94 8.80
C ALA A 80 -14.05 15.18 8.64
N SER A 81 -13.52 16.32 8.19
CA SER A 81 -14.32 17.53 7.89
C SER A 81 -15.18 17.41 6.63
N ALA A 82 -14.84 16.48 5.73
CA ALA A 82 -15.57 16.24 4.49
C ALA A 82 -16.69 15.20 4.65
N ALA A 83 -16.80 14.57 5.83
CA ALA A 83 -17.81 13.58 6.12
C ALA A 83 -19.21 14.24 6.18
N PRO A 84 -20.18 13.82 5.35
CA PRO A 84 -21.55 14.27 5.52
C PRO A 84 -22.09 13.84 6.90
N PRO A 85 -22.94 14.66 7.55
CA PRO A 85 -23.51 14.30 8.84
C PRO A 85 -24.20 12.93 8.80
N GLY A 86 -23.84 12.05 9.74
CA GLY A 86 -24.44 10.71 9.88
C GLY A 86 -23.88 9.62 8.96
N VAL A 87 -22.88 9.91 8.12
CA VAL A 87 -22.24 8.89 7.26
C VAL A 87 -21.02 8.30 7.98
N ALA A 88 -21.06 6.98 8.20
CA ALA A 88 -19.94 6.25 8.80
C ALA A 88 -18.68 6.33 7.92
N LEU A 89 -17.50 6.33 8.55
CA LEU A 89 -16.20 6.47 7.89
C LEU A 89 -16.01 5.53 6.69
N MET A 90 -16.45 4.28 6.82
CA MET A 90 -16.31 3.23 5.80
C MET A 90 -17.23 3.44 4.58
N ASP A 91 -18.28 4.24 4.73
CA ASP A 91 -19.25 4.49 3.65
C ASP A 91 -18.93 5.77 2.88
N GLN A 92 -17.95 6.56 3.34
CA GLN A 92 -17.52 7.78 2.69
C GLN A 92 -16.75 7.47 1.40
N SER A 93 -16.99 8.29 0.38
CA SER A 93 -16.07 8.41 -0.75
C SER A 93 -14.77 9.05 -0.28
N PHE A 94 -13.70 8.75 -1.00
CA PHE A 94 -12.38 9.29 -0.69
C PHE A 94 -11.95 10.23 -1.81
N MET A 95 -11.17 11.23 -1.44
CA MET A 95 -10.85 12.37 -2.29
C MET A 95 -9.36 12.44 -2.57
N LEU A 96 -8.97 13.34 -3.46
CA LEU A 96 -7.59 13.83 -3.49
C LEU A 96 -7.21 14.36 -2.11
N PHE A 97 -6.05 13.93 -1.64
CA PHE A 97 -5.50 14.30 -0.35
C PHE A 97 -4.62 15.53 -0.49
N ASP A 98 -4.79 16.50 0.43
CA ASP A 98 -3.83 17.56 0.70
C ASP A 98 -3.39 17.49 2.18
N GLU A 99 -2.16 17.91 2.46
CA GLU A 99 -1.64 17.92 3.83
C GLU A 99 -2.46 18.81 4.77
N GLY A 100 -3.02 19.89 4.22
CA GLY A 100 -3.86 20.87 4.92
C GLY A 100 -5.21 20.33 5.40
N ASP A 101 -5.62 19.14 4.95
CA ASP A 101 -6.90 18.51 5.33
C ASP A 101 -6.92 18.02 6.78
N TRP A 102 -5.77 18.05 7.47
CA TRP A 102 -5.58 17.50 8.80
C TRP A 102 -5.05 18.56 9.78
N PRO A 103 -5.86 19.55 10.20
CA PRO A 103 -5.43 20.62 11.10
C PRO A 103 -5.00 20.12 12.49
N GLY A 104 -5.49 18.95 12.91
CA GLY A 104 -5.04 18.26 14.13
C GLY A 104 -3.74 17.46 13.93
N GLY A 105 -3.09 17.59 12.77
CA GLY A 105 -1.80 17.01 12.44
C GLY A 105 -1.77 15.48 12.50
N ILE A 106 -0.61 14.97 12.89
CA ILE A 106 -0.26 13.54 12.93
C ILE A 106 -1.23 12.69 13.78
N VAL A 107 -1.70 13.22 14.91
CA VAL A 107 -2.62 12.51 15.82
C VAL A 107 -3.99 12.32 15.15
N GLN A 108 -4.49 13.36 14.47
CA GLN A 108 -5.76 13.27 13.75
C GLN A 108 -5.66 12.28 12.59
N ARG A 109 -4.56 12.33 11.82
CA ARG A 109 -4.29 11.37 10.73
C ARG A 109 -4.26 9.93 11.23
N PHE A 110 -3.52 9.66 12.31
CA PHE A 110 -3.42 8.31 12.85
C PHE A 110 -4.76 7.79 13.41
N ARG A 111 -5.56 8.65 14.06
CA ARG A 111 -6.91 8.29 14.51
C ARG A 111 -7.83 7.87 13.37
N ALA A 112 -7.69 8.49 12.19
CA ALA A 112 -8.43 8.10 11.01
C ALA A 112 -7.86 6.84 10.34
N LEU A 113 -6.53 6.66 10.38
CA LEU A 113 -5.86 5.49 9.82
C LEU A 113 -6.17 4.20 10.58
N ARG A 114 -6.15 4.25 11.91
CA ARG A 114 -6.26 3.06 12.77
C ARG A 114 -7.49 2.19 12.45
N PRO A 115 -8.72 2.70 12.36
CA PRO A 115 -9.89 1.90 11.98
C PRO A 115 -9.76 1.22 10.61
N LEU A 116 -9.01 1.82 9.68
CA LEU A 116 -8.78 1.23 8.36
C LEU A 116 -7.81 0.05 8.45
N VAL A 117 -6.75 0.18 9.24
CA VAL A 117 -5.81 -0.92 9.52
C VAL A 117 -6.53 -2.07 10.20
N GLU A 118 -7.33 -1.79 11.23
CA GLU A 118 -8.12 -2.79 11.94
C GLU A 118 -9.14 -3.47 11.00
N GLY A 119 -9.75 -2.73 10.07
CA GLY A 119 -10.61 -3.30 9.04
C GLY A 119 -9.88 -4.18 8.02
N VAL A 120 -8.63 -3.84 7.65
CA VAL A 120 -7.79 -4.71 6.82
C VAL A 120 -7.45 -6.01 7.56
N LEU A 121 -7.26 -5.90 8.88
CA LEU A 121 -6.91 -7.01 9.75
C LEU A 121 -8.13 -7.81 10.25
N GLU A 122 -9.35 -7.42 9.89
CA GLU A 122 -10.57 -8.12 10.31
C GLU A 122 -10.55 -9.60 9.87
N GLY A 123 -10.74 -10.49 10.84
CA GLY A 123 -10.68 -11.95 10.66
C GLY A 123 -9.28 -12.54 10.91
N TYR A 124 -8.28 -11.70 11.13
CA TYR A 124 -7.02 -12.09 11.77
C TYR A 124 -7.11 -11.74 13.25
N ASP A 125 -6.32 -12.39 14.12
CA ASP A 125 -6.24 -12.09 15.56
C ASP A 125 -4.97 -11.24 15.83
N PRO A 126 -4.95 -9.94 15.43
CA PRO A 126 -3.77 -9.12 15.57
C PRO A 126 -3.58 -8.68 17.03
N GLN A 127 -2.35 -8.74 17.50
CA GLN A 127 -1.97 -8.07 18.73
C GLN A 127 -1.60 -6.61 18.42
N PHE A 128 -2.37 -5.65 18.93
CA PHE A 128 -1.96 -4.25 18.89
C PHE A 128 -0.85 -4.01 19.91
N LEU A 129 0.35 -3.69 19.44
CA LEU A 129 1.53 -3.47 20.28
C LEU A 129 1.60 -2.04 20.86
N GLY A 130 0.67 -1.18 20.45
CA GLY A 130 0.57 0.20 20.94
C GLY A 130 1.08 1.24 19.94
N MET A 131 1.11 2.48 20.40
CA MET A 131 1.80 3.56 19.71
C MET A 131 3.24 3.56 20.19
N LEU A 132 4.21 3.28 19.31
CA LEU A 132 5.60 3.18 19.74
C LEU A 132 6.16 4.58 20.03
N GLU A 133 6.99 4.68 21.08
CA GLU A 133 7.60 5.91 21.62
C GLU A 133 6.60 6.86 22.30
N SER A 134 5.60 7.39 21.59
CA SER A 134 4.56 8.24 22.17
C SER A 134 3.21 8.15 21.43
N PRO A 135 2.08 8.23 22.14
CA PRO A 135 0.77 8.46 21.54
C PRO A 135 0.67 9.67 20.60
N ALA A 136 1.52 10.67 20.82
CA ALA A 136 1.55 11.89 20.01
C ALA A 136 2.19 11.67 18.64
N ASP A 137 2.94 10.58 18.45
CA ASP A 137 3.76 10.37 17.26
C ASP A 137 2.95 9.71 16.13
N GLY A 138 1.68 9.33 16.35
CA GLY A 138 0.81 8.77 15.31
C GLY A 138 1.40 7.59 14.55
N PHE A 139 2.18 6.76 15.25
CA PHE A 139 2.80 5.55 14.74
C PHE A 139 2.27 4.33 15.48
N GLY A 140 1.52 3.48 14.80
CA GLY A 140 0.88 2.29 15.37
C GLY A 140 1.52 1.01 14.90
N CYS A 141 1.58 0.00 15.77
CA CYS A 141 2.13 -1.30 15.41
C CYS A 141 1.16 -2.45 15.75
N TRP A 142 0.98 -3.36 14.80
CA TRP A 142 0.19 -4.59 14.95
C TRP A 142 1.07 -5.79 14.63
N ALA A 143 0.96 -6.83 15.44
CA ALA A 143 1.67 -8.08 15.24
C ALA A 143 0.69 -9.21 14.88
N LEU A 144 1.09 -9.97 13.87
CA LEU A 144 0.56 -11.28 13.50
C LEU A 144 1.65 -12.33 13.69
N PRO A 145 1.32 -13.63 13.67
CA PRO A 145 2.32 -14.70 13.77
C PRO A 145 3.38 -14.67 12.66
N ASP A 146 3.08 -14.10 11.49
CA ASP A 146 3.92 -14.11 10.29
C ASP A 146 4.17 -12.71 9.70
N ALA A 147 3.63 -11.66 10.31
CA ALA A 147 3.80 -10.30 9.83
C ALA A 147 3.76 -9.26 10.96
N THR A 148 4.47 -8.15 10.77
CA THR A 148 4.34 -6.93 11.57
C THR A 148 3.83 -5.82 10.65
N LEU A 149 2.81 -5.09 11.09
CA LEU A 149 2.24 -3.97 10.35
C LEU A 149 2.50 -2.67 11.11
N ALA A 150 3.02 -1.67 10.41
CA ALA A 150 3.37 -0.36 10.94
C ALA A 150 2.51 0.71 10.26
N GLY A 151 1.57 1.30 10.99
CA GLY A 151 0.77 2.44 10.52
C GLY A 151 1.54 3.74 10.71
N ILE A 152 1.85 4.40 9.60
CA ILE A 152 2.64 5.62 9.54
C ILE A 152 1.70 6.79 9.31
N GLY A 153 1.68 7.75 10.25
CA GLY A 153 0.88 8.98 10.12
C GLY A 153 1.56 10.08 9.29
N THR A 154 2.89 10.04 9.17
CA THR A 154 3.73 10.98 8.40
C THR A 154 5.19 10.52 8.36
N ASN A 155 5.99 11.05 7.44
CA ASN A 155 7.44 10.82 7.35
C ASN A 155 8.21 11.21 8.62
N ALA A 156 7.67 12.08 9.49
CA ALA A 156 8.30 12.41 10.76
C ALA A 156 8.45 11.19 11.71
N THR A 157 7.66 10.13 11.53
CA THR A 157 7.74 8.91 12.35
C THR A 157 8.77 7.90 11.84
N PHE A 158 9.57 8.27 10.84
CA PHE A 158 10.49 7.34 10.20
C PHE A 158 11.54 6.78 11.17
N ALA A 159 11.99 7.58 12.15
CA ALA A 159 12.96 7.11 13.14
C ALA A 159 12.43 5.91 13.95
N SER A 160 11.20 5.99 14.46
CA SER A 160 10.55 4.90 15.19
C SER A 160 10.30 3.68 14.29
N PHE A 161 9.96 3.92 13.01
CA PHE A 161 9.82 2.86 12.01
C PHE A 161 11.14 2.14 11.70
N ALA A 162 12.24 2.88 11.54
CA ALA A 162 13.56 2.31 11.31
C ALA A 162 13.98 1.45 12.51
N LYS A 163 13.80 1.97 13.73
CA LYS A 163 14.06 1.23 14.97
C LYS A 163 13.22 -0.05 15.09
N LEU A 164 11.96 -0.04 14.63
CA LEU A 164 11.14 -1.26 14.53
C LEU A 164 11.72 -2.28 13.55
N CYS A 165 12.16 -1.84 12.36
CA CYS A 165 12.76 -2.70 11.35
C CYS A 165 14.09 -3.30 11.81
N GLU A 166 14.80 -2.63 12.70
CA GLU A 166 16.07 -3.10 13.31
C GLU A 166 15.84 -3.99 14.56
N GLY A 167 14.58 -4.25 14.93
CA GLY A 167 14.24 -5.09 16.08
C GLY A 167 14.29 -4.39 17.44
N GLY A 168 14.33 -3.05 17.46
CA GLY A 168 14.36 -2.24 18.68
C GLY A 168 13.12 -2.36 19.57
N TYR A 169 12.04 -3.00 19.08
CA TYR A 169 10.83 -3.32 19.85
C TYR A 169 10.53 -4.83 19.89
N GLY A 170 11.52 -5.66 19.58
CA GLY A 170 11.40 -7.12 19.52
C GLY A 170 11.99 -7.69 18.23
N SER A 171 12.42 -8.95 18.25
CA SER A 171 13.15 -9.58 17.15
C SER A 171 12.28 -10.09 16.00
N ARG A 172 10.96 -10.15 16.15
CA ARG A 172 10.05 -10.72 15.12
C ARG A 172 10.26 -10.14 13.72
N PRO A 173 10.37 -8.81 13.52
CA PRO A 173 10.69 -8.21 12.22
C PRO A 173 11.94 -8.76 11.52
N LEU A 174 12.88 -9.34 12.28
CA LEU A 174 14.15 -9.88 11.80
C LEU A 174 14.06 -11.39 11.49
N GLU A 175 12.98 -12.05 11.89
CA GLU A 175 12.82 -13.50 11.69
C GLU A 175 12.68 -13.84 10.20
N ALA A 176 13.34 -14.91 9.77
CA ALA A 176 13.30 -15.35 8.37
C ALA A 176 11.86 -15.68 7.94
N GLY A 177 11.43 -15.08 6.83
CA GLY A 177 10.07 -15.21 6.32
C GLY A 177 9.03 -14.32 7.02
N HIS A 178 9.35 -13.65 8.12
CA HIS A 178 8.43 -12.69 8.74
C HIS A 178 8.28 -11.45 7.84
N SER A 179 7.06 -11.02 7.59
CA SER A 179 6.80 -9.89 6.69
C SER A 179 6.72 -8.56 7.45
N MET A 180 7.27 -7.50 6.89
CA MET A 180 7.08 -6.13 7.38
C MET A 180 6.13 -5.38 6.45
N VAL A 181 5.05 -4.80 6.97
CA VAL A 181 4.08 -4.03 6.18
C VAL A 181 4.06 -2.59 6.65
N ALA A 182 4.52 -1.65 5.82
CA ALA A 182 4.37 -0.22 6.04
C ALA A 182 3.00 0.22 5.49
N ILE A 183 2.15 0.75 6.35
CA ILE A 183 0.82 1.24 6.00
C ILE A 183 0.82 2.78 5.97
N ASN A 184 0.37 3.33 4.85
CA ASN A 184 0.42 4.74 4.49
C ASN A 184 1.82 5.37 4.67
N PRO A 185 2.88 4.76 4.10
CA PRO A 185 4.13 5.47 3.98
C PRO A 185 3.95 6.68 3.06
N ASP A 186 4.25 7.87 3.59
CA ASP A 186 4.25 9.12 2.82
C ASP A 186 5.57 9.31 2.04
N TRP A 187 6.55 8.42 2.21
CA TRP A 187 7.82 8.47 1.49
C TRP A 187 7.71 7.79 0.11
N THR A 188 8.30 8.45 -0.87
CA THR A 188 8.55 7.93 -2.22
C THR A 188 10.00 7.48 -2.40
N GLY A 189 10.88 7.94 -1.52
CA GLY A 189 12.26 7.49 -1.42
C GLY A 189 12.97 8.07 -0.18
N PRO A 190 14.26 7.78 0.01
CA PRO A 190 15.02 8.24 1.16
C PRO A 190 15.17 9.76 1.24
N ALA A 191 15.03 10.47 0.12
CA ALA A 191 15.11 11.93 0.07
C ALA A 191 13.98 12.63 0.84
N ASP A 192 12.85 11.95 1.06
CA ASP A 192 11.67 12.48 1.77
C ASP A 192 11.83 12.41 3.29
N ILE A 193 12.91 11.80 3.78
CA ILE A 193 13.14 11.54 5.20
C ILE A 193 14.16 12.53 5.77
N GLY A 194 13.74 13.22 6.84
CA GLY A 194 14.58 14.05 7.68
C GLY A 194 15.12 15.32 7.01
N GLN A 195 15.70 16.17 7.83
CA GLN A 195 16.33 17.42 7.42
C GLN A 195 17.77 17.18 6.94
N PHE A 196 18.32 18.13 6.18
CA PHE A 196 19.66 17.97 5.58
C PHE A 196 20.79 17.74 6.61
N TRP A 197 20.61 18.15 7.87
CA TRP A 197 21.57 17.93 8.96
C TRP A 197 21.43 16.58 9.67
N GLU A 198 20.33 15.84 9.47
CA GLU A 198 20.04 14.56 10.13
C GLU A 198 20.73 13.38 9.42
N ARG A 199 22.06 13.44 9.30
CA ARG A 199 22.85 12.51 8.47
C ARG A 199 22.63 11.03 8.80
N LYS A 200 22.52 10.70 10.10
CA LYS A 200 22.27 9.30 10.54
C LYS A 200 20.90 8.81 10.08
N LEU A 201 19.87 9.64 10.23
CA LEU A 201 18.50 9.30 9.83
C LEU A 201 18.42 9.11 8.31
N LYS A 202 19.09 9.98 7.54
CA LYS A 202 19.18 9.85 6.08
C LYS A 202 19.89 8.56 5.65
N GLN A 203 21.00 8.21 6.31
CA GLN A 203 21.70 6.96 6.01
C GLN A 203 20.83 5.73 6.31
N SER A 204 20.11 5.71 7.43
CA SER A 204 19.13 4.65 7.73
C SER A 204 18.02 4.60 6.68
N ALA A 205 17.54 5.74 6.21
CA ALA A 205 16.54 5.81 5.14
C ALA A 205 17.06 5.23 3.83
N GLU A 206 18.28 5.57 3.42
CA GLU A 206 18.92 5.02 2.21
C GLU A 206 19.03 3.49 2.26
N GLN A 207 19.35 2.94 3.43
CA GLN A 207 19.47 1.49 3.62
C GLN A 207 18.12 0.78 3.66
N LEU A 208 17.12 1.40 4.32
CA LEU A 208 15.83 0.78 4.61
C LEU A 208 14.83 0.94 3.46
N LEU A 209 14.86 2.07 2.75
CA LEU A 209 13.88 2.46 1.74
C LEU A 209 14.36 2.22 0.30
N ALA A 210 15.39 1.40 0.11
CA ALA A 210 15.84 1.02 -1.22
C ALA A 210 14.63 0.43 -2.01
N PRO A 211 14.24 1.01 -3.17
CA PRO A 211 12.98 0.71 -3.85
C PRO A 211 12.77 -0.77 -4.18
N GLU A 212 13.84 -1.49 -4.47
CA GLU A 212 13.84 -2.92 -4.76
C GLU A 212 13.45 -3.81 -3.58
N GLN A 213 13.50 -3.28 -2.34
CA GLN A 213 13.18 -4.03 -1.13
C GLN A 213 11.69 -4.03 -0.81
N TRP A 214 10.91 -3.07 -1.35
CA TRP A 214 9.52 -2.86 -0.98
C TRP A 214 8.57 -3.22 -2.12
N HIS A 215 7.68 -4.17 -1.88
CA HIS A 215 6.64 -4.53 -2.84
C HIS A 215 5.30 -3.92 -2.46
N VAL A 216 4.53 -3.49 -3.46
CA VAL A 216 3.18 -2.97 -3.21
C VAL A 216 2.24 -4.14 -2.93
N LEU A 217 1.74 -4.19 -1.70
CA LEU A 217 0.68 -5.11 -1.32
C LEU A 217 -0.67 -4.61 -1.84
N TYR A 218 -0.96 -3.33 -1.58
CA TYR A 218 -2.13 -2.65 -2.08
C TYR A 218 -1.89 -1.14 -2.10
N SER A 219 -2.37 -0.43 -3.11
CA SER A 219 -2.32 1.03 -3.16
C SER A 219 -3.60 1.52 -3.82
N CYS A 220 -4.23 2.54 -3.25
CA CYS A 220 -5.40 3.17 -3.81
C CYS A 220 -5.29 4.68 -3.64
N GLY A 221 -5.24 5.42 -4.74
CA GLY A 221 -5.10 6.87 -4.72
C GLY A 221 -5.90 7.54 -5.82
N MET A 222 -6.55 8.66 -5.48
CA MET A 222 -7.05 9.60 -6.46
C MET A 222 -5.89 10.38 -7.06
N LEU A 223 -5.95 10.65 -8.36
CA LEU A 223 -4.93 11.34 -9.13
C LEU A 223 -5.52 12.57 -9.83
N ARG A 224 -4.73 13.64 -9.88
CA ARG A 224 -5.01 14.86 -10.63
C ARG A 224 -3.91 15.07 -11.67
N THR A 225 -4.29 15.35 -12.92
CA THR A 225 -3.30 15.78 -13.91
C THR A 225 -2.90 17.24 -13.70
N SER A 226 -1.69 17.61 -14.11
CA SER A 226 -1.12 18.96 -13.88
C SER A 226 -1.95 20.12 -14.46
N ARG A 227 -2.84 19.85 -15.41
CA ARG A 227 -3.75 20.85 -15.98
C ARG A 227 -5.07 21.00 -15.21
N GLY A 228 -5.28 20.20 -14.15
CA GLY A 228 -6.48 20.23 -13.31
C GLY A 228 -7.78 19.81 -14.02
N LYS A 229 -7.69 19.26 -15.24
CA LYS A 229 -8.85 18.94 -16.10
C LYS A 229 -9.23 17.46 -16.10
N ALA A 230 -8.34 16.57 -15.66
CA ALA A 230 -8.58 15.14 -15.66
C ALA A 230 -8.25 14.54 -14.29
N PHE A 231 -9.21 13.74 -13.79
CA PHE A 231 -9.11 13.02 -12.54
C PHE A 231 -9.15 11.52 -12.82
N GLY A 232 -8.50 10.75 -11.96
CA GLY A 232 -8.50 9.30 -12.08
C GLY A 232 -8.28 8.59 -10.76
N LEU A 233 -8.69 7.34 -10.72
CA LEU A 233 -8.44 6.44 -9.61
C LEU A 233 -7.41 5.40 -10.05
N LEU A 234 -6.25 5.36 -9.40
CA LEU A 234 -5.23 4.34 -9.63
C LEU A 234 -5.21 3.39 -8.44
N VAL A 235 -5.42 2.09 -8.73
CA VAL A 235 -5.34 1.03 -7.72
C VAL A 235 -4.33 -0.02 -8.15
N GLY A 236 -3.41 -0.35 -7.25
CA GLY A 236 -2.53 -1.51 -7.35
C GLY A 236 -2.92 -2.55 -6.31
N SER A 237 -2.98 -3.82 -6.70
CA SER A 237 -3.27 -4.92 -5.76
C SER A 237 -2.36 -6.11 -6.04
N TYR A 238 -1.80 -6.68 -4.97
CA TYR A 238 -1.08 -7.95 -5.03
C TYR A 238 -1.92 -9.03 -5.74
N GLY A 239 -1.27 -9.71 -6.68
CA GLY A 239 -1.86 -10.74 -7.54
C GLY A 239 -2.77 -10.26 -8.67
N LEU A 240 -3.18 -8.98 -8.70
CA LEU A 240 -4.14 -8.45 -9.69
C LEU A 240 -3.56 -7.36 -10.60
N GLY A 241 -2.41 -6.79 -10.23
CA GLY A 241 -1.76 -5.72 -10.99
C GLY A 241 -2.31 -4.34 -10.67
N TRP A 242 -2.17 -3.42 -11.62
CA TRP A 242 -2.55 -2.02 -11.54
C TRP A 242 -3.69 -1.70 -12.51
N HIS A 243 -4.66 -0.94 -12.02
CA HIS A 243 -5.86 -0.54 -12.75
C HIS A 243 -6.10 0.96 -12.60
N LEU A 244 -6.42 1.61 -13.72
CA LEU A 244 -6.73 3.04 -13.78
C LEU A 244 -8.16 3.23 -14.26
N TRP A 245 -8.95 4.02 -13.53
CA TRP A 245 -10.28 4.45 -13.94
C TRP A 245 -10.35 5.96 -14.10
N PRO A 246 -11.21 6.49 -15.00
CA PRO A 246 -11.49 7.90 -15.05
C PRO A 246 -12.39 8.29 -13.86
N ALA A 247 -12.21 9.49 -13.36
CA ALA A 247 -13.13 10.14 -12.43
C ALA A 247 -13.62 11.45 -13.04
N ALA A 248 -14.88 11.83 -12.76
CA ALA A 248 -15.44 13.10 -13.21
C ALA A 248 -15.22 14.22 -12.17
N SER A 249 -14.89 13.86 -10.94
CA SER A 249 -14.59 14.76 -9.83
C SER A 249 -13.31 14.32 -9.11
N GLU A 250 -12.87 15.13 -8.16
CA GLU A 250 -11.75 14.85 -7.26
C GLU A 250 -12.01 13.74 -6.23
N ASP A 251 -13.25 13.26 -6.15
CA ASP A 251 -13.68 12.18 -5.27
C ASP A 251 -13.96 10.87 -6.03
N SER A 252 -13.98 9.77 -5.29
CA SER A 252 -14.23 8.44 -5.84
C SER A 252 -15.69 8.12 -6.14
N SER A 253 -16.65 8.97 -5.77
CA SER A 253 -18.09 8.74 -6.01
C SER A 253 -18.42 8.75 -7.51
N SER A 254 -17.70 9.57 -8.28
CA SER A 254 -17.88 9.76 -9.72
C SER A 254 -17.22 8.67 -10.58
N VAL A 255 -16.40 7.80 -9.97
CA VAL A 255 -15.73 6.71 -10.68
C VAL A 255 -16.76 5.66 -11.09
N ARG A 256 -16.79 5.28 -12.37
CA ARG A 256 -17.69 4.25 -12.90
C ARG A 256 -17.01 2.90 -12.93
N ALA A 257 -17.68 1.87 -12.41
CA ALA A 257 -17.21 0.50 -12.51
C ALA A 257 -17.24 0.04 -13.98
N GLY A 258 -16.24 -0.77 -14.39
CA GLY A 258 -16.19 -1.37 -15.73
C GLY A 258 -15.48 -0.55 -16.82
N SER A 259 -15.14 0.73 -16.58
CA SER A 259 -14.38 1.58 -17.51
C SER A 259 -12.89 1.65 -17.13
N CYS A 260 -12.23 0.51 -17.00
CA CYS A 260 -10.78 0.49 -16.74
C CYS A 260 -10.06 1.01 -18.01
N LEU A 261 -9.38 2.15 -17.90
CA LEU A 261 -8.64 2.77 -19.00
C LEU A 261 -7.31 2.07 -19.26
N LEU A 262 -6.69 1.58 -18.19
CA LEU A 262 -5.38 0.97 -18.23
C LEU A 262 -5.29 -0.15 -17.21
N TRP A 263 -4.89 -1.32 -17.68
CA TRP A 263 -4.37 -2.39 -16.85
C TRP A 263 -2.89 -2.62 -17.14
N SER A 264 -2.11 -2.88 -16.10
CA SER A 264 -0.70 -3.27 -16.18
C SER A 264 -0.36 -4.24 -15.06
N ARG A 265 0.52 -5.21 -15.31
CA ARG A 265 1.03 -6.08 -14.23
C ARG A 265 1.82 -5.27 -13.20
N ASP A 266 2.70 -4.40 -13.69
CA ASP A 266 3.58 -3.57 -12.88
C ASP A 266 3.09 -2.12 -12.81
N LYS A 267 3.59 -1.34 -11.84
CA LYS A 267 3.17 0.05 -11.63
C LYS A 267 3.41 0.84 -12.92
N PRO A 268 2.37 1.42 -13.53
CA PRO A 268 2.54 2.18 -14.76
C PRO A 268 3.33 3.47 -14.46
N GLU A 269 4.17 3.87 -15.41
CA GLU A 269 4.86 5.16 -15.34
C GLU A 269 3.86 6.33 -15.29
N GLN A 270 4.23 7.37 -14.55
CA GLN A 270 3.37 8.54 -14.35
C GLN A 270 3.00 9.23 -15.67
N SER A 271 3.95 9.31 -16.61
CA SER A 271 3.74 9.83 -17.97
C SER A 271 2.58 9.13 -18.68
N ARG A 272 2.57 7.80 -18.67
CA ARG A 272 1.53 6.95 -19.27
C ARG A 272 0.18 7.13 -18.58
N VAL A 273 0.17 7.23 -17.24
CA VAL A 273 -1.07 7.48 -16.48
C VAL A 273 -1.67 8.84 -16.88
N VAL A 274 -0.86 9.90 -16.88
CA VAL A 274 -1.30 11.26 -17.22
C VAL A 274 -1.81 11.34 -18.67
N GLU A 275 -1.08 10.75 -19.62
CA GLU A 275 -1.50 10.71 -21.02
C GLU A 275 -2.85 9.99 -21.19
N THR A 276 -3.03 8.86 -20.51
CA THR A 276 -4.27 8.07 -20.57
C THR A 276 -5.46 8.85 -20.02
N LEU A 277 -5.30 9.51 -18.87
CA LEU A 277 -6.35 10.34 -18.27
C LEU A 277 -6.71 11.54 -19.14
N ASN A 278 -5.72 12.24 -19.70
CA ASN A 278 -5.97 13.39 -20.56
C ASN A 278 -6.70 12.99 -21.86
N LYS A 279 -6.35 11.84 -22.46
CA LYS A 279 -7.07 11.31 -23.64
C LYS A 279 -8.51 10.98 -23.30
N ALA A 280 -8.77 10.33 -22.17
CA ALA A 280 -10.12 10.00 -21.73
C ALA A 280 -10.97 11.26 -21.47
N ALA A 281 -10.38 12.27 -20.83
CA ALA A 281 -11.05 13.55 -20.59
C ALA A 281 -11.36 14.30 -21.90
N ALA A 282 -10.43 14.31 -22.86
CA ALA A 282 -10.66 14.94 -24.17
C ALA A 282 -11.75 14.23 -24.99
N ALA A 283 -11.91 12.91 -24.86
CA ALA A 283 -12.96 12.15 -25.53
C ALA A 283 -14.36 12.34 -24.91
N ALA A 284 -14.43 12.86 -23.68
CA ALA A 284 -15.67 13.11 -22.96
C ALA A 284 -16.16 14.58 -23.07
N ALA A 285 -15.34 15.47 -23.66
CA ALA A 285 -15.64 16.88 -23.91
C ALA A 285 -16.27 17.07 -25.29
#